data_AF-A0A2W5KEA7-F1
#
_entry.id   AF-A0A2W5KEA7-F1
#
_cell.length_a   1.000
_cell.length_b   1.000
_cell.length_c   1.000
_cell.angle_alpha   90.00
_cell.angle_beta   90.00
_cell.angle_gamma   90.00
#
_symmetry.space_group_name_H-M   'P 1'
#
loop_
_entity.id
_entity.type
_entity.pdbx_description
1 polymer ?
#
loop_
_entity_poly.entity_id
_entity_poly.type
_entity_poly.pdbx_seq_one_letter_code
_entity_poly.pdbx_strand_id
1 'polypeptide(L)'
;MSRVTGRLLRLAAAAAAFCALAAPASALDLFVAATPADVAAASARPAALPAGAARQRLAAVDPATLSALTQGRAANRTITIGLFPGVARKFAVTSAEPSFSGGVIVRAQAGDDDATLVVKAGKATGRVRVAGRTYSVQPAGGRLHAISETSRALLPPHGPAPEAAASAQPRPMVGPVAPQAGQDVATVDVLFVYTAKAKAAAQDIGAEIDYAVAITNEAYEASGVNMRMRLVKTLKSGAYDEDARDYTDTLYDLTGGGEQAAYFDKTRKARDKTGADFVVLLREGGGYCGIGWVNADASTAADFAFAEVSRGICVDVDTVAHEVGHTMGLRHDRYVTKDENGGELPSWQYNFGYVSLKARAMDLMSYENKCWDAGVACEFKRLFSSPKLKVNGKKFGVAEGKPGAADGVRWLNEIRWIAAGLRPAKVAATTGVAASAQASEDE
;
A
#
# COMPACT_ATOMS: atom_id res chain seq x y z
N MET A 1 8.13 98.99 -22.51
CA MET A 1 9.11 98.66 -23.57
C MET A 1 9.56 97.22 -23.38
N SER A 2 9.68 96.50 -24.50
CA SER A 2 10.24 95.16 -24.70
C SER A 2 9.55 93.92 -24.10
N ARG A 3 8.95 93.16 -25.02
CA ARG A 3 8.57 91.75 -24.94
C ARG A 3 9.83 90.89 -24.82
N VAL A 4 9.81 89.85 -23.98
CA VAL A 4 10.68 88.69 -24.12
C VAL A 4 9.81 87.43 -23.97
N THR A 5 9.73 86.68 -25.06
CA THR A 5 9.07 85.38 -25.21
C THR A 5 9.97 84.27 -24.66
N GLY A 6 9.53 83.56 -23.62
CA GLY A 6 10.16 82.33 -23.13
C GLY A 6 9.32 81.11 -23.50
N ARG A 7 9.82 80.26 -24.40
CA ARG A 7 9.26 78.93 -24.71
C ARG A 7 9.50 77.99 -23.52
N LEU A 8 8.42 77.48 -22.92
CA LEU A 8 8.46 76.35 -21.99
C LEU A 8 8.57 75.04 -22.78
N LEU A 9 9.73 74.38 -22.67
CA LEU A 9 9.96 73.02 -23.14
C LEU A 9 9.32 72.05 -22.12
N ARG A 10 8.24 71.36 -22.50
CA ARG A 10 7.67 70.26 -21.70
C ARG A 10 8.49 69.00 -21.94
N LEU A 11 9.27 68.54 -20.95
CA LEU A 11 9.80 67.17 -20.93
C LEU A 11 8.64 66.20 -20.69
N ALA A 12 8.36 65.33 -21.66
CA ALA A 12 7.50 64.17 -21.47
C ALA A 12 8.32 63.07 -20.78
N ALA A 13 8.04 62.79 -19.51
CA ALA A 13 8.55 61.59 -18.85
C ALA A 13 7.71 60.39 -19.31
N ALA A 14 8.28 59.55 -20.18
CA ALA A 14 7.69 58.26 -20.54
C ALA A 14 7.85 57.30 -19.36
N ALA A 15 6.77 57.04 -18.64
CA ALA A 15 6.71 55.97 -17.66
C ALA A 15 6.66 54.62 -18.40
N ALA A 16 7.81 53.94 -18.48
CA ALA A 16 7.87 52.56 -18.95
C ALA A 16 7.23 51.66 -17.89
N ALA A 17 5.99 51.23 -18.13
CA ALA A 17 5.35 50.18 -17.36
C ALA A 17 6.11 48.87 -17.62
N PHE A 18 6.99 48.50 -16.70
CA PHE A 18 7.57 47.16 -16.64
C PHE A 18 6.44 46.18 -16.29
N CYS A 19 5.81 45.62 -17.32
CA CYS A 19 5.01 44.41 -17.17
C CYS A 19 6.00 43.29 -16.84
N ALA A 20 6.24 43.04 -15.55
CA ALA A 20 6.89 41.83 -15.10
C ALA A 20 5.98 40.66 -15.52
N LEU A 21 6.28 40.05 -16.66
CA LEU A 21 5.76 38.74 -17.03
C LEU A 21 6.15 37.80 -15.89
N ALA A 22 5.17 37.41 -15.08
CA ALA A 22 5.37 36.33 -14.12
C ALA A 22 5.90 35.13 -14.91
N ALA A 23 7.09 34.66 -14.57
CA ALA A 23 7.60 33.42 -15.13
C ALA A 23 6.52 32.34 -14.92
N PRO A 24 6.22 31.50 -15.94
CA PRO A 24 5.28 30.41 -15.75
C PRO A 24 5.78 29.61 -14.54
N ALA A 25 4.93 29.40 -13.54
CA ALA A 25 5.26 28.59 -12.39
C ALA A 25 5.84 27.27 -12.92
N SER A 26 7.12 27.01 -12.68
CA SER A 26 7.80 25.81 -13.16
C SER A 26 6.95 24.61 -12.78
N ALA A 27 6.50 23.84 -13.77
CA ALA A 27 5.75 22.62 -13.50
C ALA A 27 6.63 21.73 -12.61
N LEU A 28 6.14 21.36 -11.42
CA LEU A 28 6.85 20.48 -10.51
C LEU A 28 6.96 19.11 -11.18
N ASP A 29 8.11 18.77 -11.76
CA ASP A 29 8.40 17.43 -12.24
C ASP A 29 9.08 16.65 -11.13
N LEU A 30 8.53 15.50 -10.77
CA LEU A 30 9.11 14.65 -9.74
C LEU A 30 10.46 14.08 -10.17
N PHE A 31 10.63 13.79 -11.46
CA PHE A 31 11.83 13.13 -11.97
C PHE A 31 12.50 13.93 -13.08
N VAL A 32 13.80 14.13 -12.92
CA VAL A 32 14.68 14.71 -13.93
C VAL A 32 15.65 13.65 -14.46
N ALA A 33 16.30 13.95 -15.58
CA ALA A 33 17.35 13.10 -16.12
C ALA A 33 18.48 12.95 -15.10
N ALA A 34 18.93 11.70 -14.89
CA ALA A 34 20.06 11.40 -14.03
C ALA A 34 21.37 11.95 -14.64
N THR A 35 22.15 12.67 -13.85
CA THR A 35 23.48 13.13 -14.26
C THR A 35 24.53 12.03 -14.07
N PRO A 36 25.73 12.13 -14.71
CA PRO A 36 26.83 11.20 -14.43
C PRO A 36 27.23 11.14 -12.95
N ALA A 37 27.12 12.26 -12.23
CA ALA A 37 27.39 12.33 -10.79
C ALA A 37 26.35 11.55 -9.97
N ASP A 38 25.07 11.66 -10.34
CA ASP A 38 24.00 10.87 -9.70
C ASP A 38 24.26 9.38 -9.89
N VAL A 39 24.62 8.98 -11.11
CA VAL A 39 24.93 7.60 -11.49
C VAL A 39 26.18 7.07 -10.77
N ALA A 40 27.17 7.92 -10.50
CA ALA A 40 28.35 7.57 -9.73
C ALA A 40 28.06 7.45 -8.23
N ALA A 41 27.09 8.21 -7.71
CA ALA A 41 26.66 8.17 -6.31
C ALA A 41 25.69 7.03 -5.97
N ALA A 42 25.25 6.24 -6.96
CA ALA A 42 24.40 5.07 -6.75
C ALA A 42 25.15 3.99 -5.95
N SER A 43 24.76 3.77 -4.69
CA SER A 43 25.36 2.77 -3.81
C SER A 43 25.12 1.32 -4.27
N ALA A 44 24.09 1.11 -5.08
CA ALA A 44 23.78 -0.14 -5.74
C ALA A 44 23.08 0.17 -7.06
N ARG A 45 23.66 -0.24 -8.19
CA ARG A 45 22.87 -0.38 -9.42
C ARG A 45 22.12 -1.70 -9.31
N PRO A 46 20.80 -1.74 -9.46
CA PRO A 46 20.15 -3.03 -9.67
C PRO A 46 20.69 -3.58 -10.99
N ALA A 47 21.62 -4.54 -10.92
CA ALA A 47 22.17 -5.21 -12.10
C ALA A 47 21.11 -6.13 -12.74
N ALA A 48 20.16 -6.59 -11.93
CA ALA A 48 19.01 -7.39 -12.34
C ALA A 48 17.70 -6.61 -12.11
N LEU A 49 16.71 -6.91 -12.93
CA LEU A 49 15.33 -6.48 -12.70
C LEU A 49 14.80 -7.16 -11.42
N PRO A 50 14.10 -6.44 -10.53
CA PRO A 50 13.46 -7.07 -9.39
C PRO A 50 12.37 -8.05 -9.85
N ALA A 51 12.09 -9.08 -9.06
CA ALA A 51 10.98 -9.99 -9.32
C ALA A 51 9.67 -9.20 -9.49
N GLY A 52 8.87 -9.54 -10.49
CA GLY A 52 7.67 -8.78 -10.84
C GLY A 52 7.88 -7.56 -11.73
N ALA A 53 9.11 -7.17 -12.10
CA ALA A 53 9.34 -6.06 -13.03
C ALA A 53 9.44 -6.52 -14.49
N ALA A 54 8.64 -5.91 -15.37
CA ALA A 54 8.77 -6.08 -16.83
C ALA A 54 9.93 -5.27 -17.41
N ARG A 55 10.18 -4.08 -16.86
CA ARG A 55 11.27 -3.19 -17.23
C ARG A 55 11.54 -2.19 -16.12
N GLN A 56 12.74 -1.64 -16.11
CA GLN A 56 13.17 -0.65 -15.12
C GLN A 56 13.97 0.47 -15.80
N ARG A 57 13.89 1.67 -15.22
CA ARG A 57 14.84 2.75 -15.50
C ARG A 57 15.30 3.42 -14.22
N LEU A 58 16.43 4.12 -14.31
CA LEU A 58 16.88 5.03 -13.26
C LEU A 58 16.48 6.47 -13.62
N ALA A 59 16.06 7.22 -12.61
CA ALA A 59 15.78 8.65 -12.72
C ALA A 59 16.23 9.36 -11.43
N ALA A 60 16.59 10.64 -11.54
CA ALA A 60 16.90 11.45 -10.38
C ALA A 60 15.63 12.17 -9.92
N VAL A 61 15.30 12.14 -8.62
CA VAL A 61 14.21 12.99 -8.11
C VAL A 61 14.63 14.45 -8.13
N ASP A 62 13.70 15.36 -8.37
CA ASP A 62 13.93 16.80 -8.19
C ASP A 62 13.76 17.21 -6.71
N PRO A 63 14.82 17.68 -6.03
CA PRO A 63 14.73 18.14 -4.64
C PRO A 63 13.72 19.27 -4.44
N ALA A 64 13.54 20.15 -5.43
CA ALA A 64 12.58 21.24 -5.33
C ALA A 64 11.15 20.69 -5.29
N THR A 65 10.82 19.74 -6.18
CA THR A 65 9.55 19.03 -6.17
C THR A 65 9.32 18.25 -4.87
N LEU A 66 10.31 17.52 -4.35
CA LEU A 66 10.15 16.79 -3.08
C LEU A 66 9.96 17.73 -1.88
N SER A 67 10.69 18.84 -1.83
CA SER A 67 10.49 19.87 -0.80
C SER A 67 9.09 20.47 -0.90
N ALA A 68 8.61 20.74 -2.11
CA ALA A 68 7.26 21.20 -2.34
C ALA A 68 6.20 20.18 -1.88
N LEU A 69 6.44 18.88 -2.00
CA LEU A 69 5.50 17.85 -1.55
C LEU A 69 5.40 17.69 -0.03
N THR A 70 6.45 18.08 0.70
CA THR A 70 6.53 17.90 2.16
C THR A 70 6.11 19.13 2.96
N GLN A 71 5.92 20.29 2.31
CA GLN A 71 5.42 21.50 2.96
C GLN A 71 3.90 21.41 3.17
N GLY A 72 3.41 21.80 4.35
CA GLY A 72 2.02 21.65 4.85
C GLY A 72 0.88 22.34 4.07
N ARG A 73 1.09 22.65 2.79
CA ARG A 73 0.11 23.09 1.80
C ARG A 73 0.28 22.36 0.46
N ALA A 74 0.66 21.07 0.49
CA ALA A 74 0.86 20.28 -0.72
C ALA A 74 -0.48 19.92 -1.42
N ALA A 75 -1.59 19.87 -0.69
CA ALA A 75 -2.92 19.67 -1.27
C ALA A 75 -3.25 20.76 -2.31
N ASN A 76 -3.86 20.36 -3.43
CA ASN A 76 -4.17 21.18 -4.61
C ASN A 76 -2.95 21.63 -5.45
N ARG A 77 -1.75 21.14 -5.16
CA ARG A 77 -0.61 21.28 -6.09
C ARG A 77 -0.77 20.32 -7.24
N THR A 78 -0.14 20.66 -8.35
CA THR A 78 -0.03 19.74 -9.47
C THR A 78 1.42 19.32 -9.67
N ILE A 79 1.65 18.02 -9.76
CA ILE A 79 2.94 17.43 -10.05
C ILE A 79 2.89 16.67 -11.37
N THR A 80 3.96 16.73 -12.13
CA THR A 80 4.19 15.84 -13.27
C THR A 80 5.08 14.71 -12.80
N ILE A 81 4.72 13.48 -13.13
CA ILE A 81 5.56 12.32 -12.86
C ILE A 81 5.92 11.67 -14.20
N GLY A 82 7.16 11.87 -14.64
CA GLY A 82 7.72 11.11 -15.74
C GLY A 82 8.07 9.69 -15.31
N LEU A 83 7.54 8.67 -15.98
CA LEU A 83 7.70 7.26 -15.62
C LEU A 83 8.60 6.51 -16.59
N PHE A 84 8.44 6.73 -17.89
CA PHE A 84 9.28 6.20 -18.98
C PHE A 84 9.25 7.20 -20.15
N PRO A 85 10.15 7.10 -21.15
CA PRO A 85 10.00 7.87 -22.39
C PRO A 85 8.59 7.70 -22.98
N GLY A 86 7.88 8.82 -23.18
CA GLY A 86 6.49 8.82 -23.65
C GLY A 86 5.43 8.46 -22.61
N VAL A 87 5.81 8.14 -21.37
CA VAL A 87 4.90 7.84 -20.26
C VAL A 87 5.13 8.86 -19.15
N ALA A 88 4.32 9.92 -19.15
CA ALA A 88 4.31 10.92 -18.10
C ALA A 88 2.86 11.34 -17.82
N ARG A 89 2.57 11.65 -16.56
CA ARG A 89 1.21 12.05 -16.15
C ARG A 89 1.26 13.20 -15.16
N LYS A 90 0.31 14.11 -15.33
CA LYS A 90 0.11 15.28 -14.47
C LYS A 90 -0.97 14.94 -13.44
N PHE A 91 -0.63 14.98 -12.16
CA PHE A 91 -1.50 14.61 -11.03
C PHE A 91 -1.79 15.79 -10.13
N ALA A 92 -3.04 15.93 -9.69
CA ALA A 92 -3.39 16.81 -8.60
C ALA A 92 -3.12 16.11 -7.26
N VAL A 93 -2.34 16.72 -6.38
CA VAL A 93 -2.10 16.23 -5.02
C VAL A 93 -3.40 16.38 -4.23
N THR A 94 -3.95 15.26 -3.78
CA THR A 94 -5.23 15.19 -3.07
C THR A 94 -5.04 15.18 -1.56
N SER A 95 -3.96 14.57 -1.06
CA SER A 95 -3.61 14.60 0.35
C SER A 95 -2.09 14.55 0.57
N ALA A 96 -1.68 15.07 1.73
CA ALA A 96 -0.32 15.00 2.23
C ALA A 96 -0.40 14.90 3.76
N GLU A 97 -0.07 13.74 4.33
CA GLU A 97 -0.20 13.46 5.76
C GLU A 97 1.12 12.95 6.35
N PRO A 98 1.43 13.23 7.63
CA PRO A 98 2.63 12.70 8.26
C PRO A 98 2.68 11.17 8.21
N SER A 99 3.85 10.60 7.92
CA SER A 99 4.07 9.16 7.98
C SER A 99 4.57 8.73 9.37
N PHE A 100 4.40 7.47 9.73
CA PHE A 100 4.80 6.96 11.06
C PHE A 100 6.33 6.92 11.20
N SER A 101 7.06 6.53 10.14
CA SER A 101 8.53 6.50 10.16
C SER A 101 9.19 7.88 9.94
N GLY A 102 8.37 8.95 9.88
CA GLY A 102 8.79 10.32 9.59
C GLY A 102 8.78 10.62 8.09
N GLY A 103 8.47 11.87 7.71
CA GLY A 103 8.20 12.24 6.33
C GLY A 103 6.70 12.42 6.08
N VAL A 104 6.28 12.32 4.82
CA VAL A 104 4.91 12.61 4.39
C VAL A 104 4.43 11.55 3.40
N ILE A 105 3.24 10.99 3.63
CA ILE A 105 2.48 10.20 2.67
C ILE A 105 1.73 11.18 1.77
N VAL A 106 2.05 11.17 0.48
CA VAL A 106 1.45 12.01 -0.56
C VAL A 106 0.56 11.14 -1.44
N ARG A 107 -0.72 11.51 -1.55
CA ARG A 107 -1.64 10.95 -2.54
C ARG A 107 -1.91 11.97 -3.63
N ALA A 108 -1.93 11.52 -4.88
CA ALA A 108 -2.24 12.34 -6.03
C ALA A 108 -3.10 11.58 -7.04
N GLN A 109 -3.94 12.28 -7.80
CA GLN A 109 -4.92 11.67 -8.70
C GLN A 109 -5.08 12.45 -10.02
N ALA A 110 -5.40 11.73 -11.10
CA ALA A 110 -5.67 12.25 -12.43
C ALA A 110 -6.68 11.36 -13.18
N GLY A 111 -7.97 11.47 -12.83
CA GLY A 111 -9.00 10.55 -13.32
C GLY A 111 -8.86 9.20 -12.64
N ASP A 112 -8.75 8.12 -13.43
CA ASP A 112 -8.54 6.75 -12.92
C ASP A 112 -7.06 6.45 -12.57
N ASP A 113 -6.16 7.38 -12.92
CA ASP A 113 -4.73 7.32 -12.57
C ASP A 113 -4.48 7.93 -11.18
N ASP A 114 -3.51 7.40 -10.46
CA ASP A 114 -3.14 7.83 -9.11
C ASP A 114 -1.67 7.59 -8.79
N ALA A 115 -1.19 8.26 -7.75
CA ALA A 115 0.12 8.06 -7.16
C ALA A 115 0.02 8.10 -5.64
N THR A 116 0.70 7.16 -4.97
CA THR A 116 0.86 7.13 -3.52
C THR A 116 2.33 6.99 -3.21
N LEU A 117 2.91 8.03 -2.61
CA LEU A 117 4.34 8.16 -2.39
C LEU A 117 4.62 8.57 -0.94
N VAL A 118 5.52 7.86 -0.27
CA VAL A 118 6.13 8.31 0.98
C VAL A 118 7.36 9.12 0.63
N VAL A 119 7.31 10.43 0.93
CA VAL A 119 8.42 11.34 0.74
C VAL A 119 9.13 11.57 2.07
N LYS A 120 10.39 11.13 2.15
CA LYS A 120 11.18 11.15 3.37
C LYS A 120 12.65 11.37 3.03
N ALA A 121 13.31 12.28 3.76
CA ALA A 121 14.74 12.54 3.63
C ALA A 121 15.24 12.71 2.17
N GLY A 122 14.47 13.43 1.34
CA GLY A 122 14.84 13.69 -0.07
C GLY A 122 14.67 12.48 -1.01
N LYS A 123 13.93 11.47 -0.59
CA LYS A 123 13.60 10.27 -1.38
C LYS A 123 12.09 10.08 -1.46
N ALA A 124 11.64 9.33 -2.47
CA ALA A 124 10.25 8.92 -2.65
C ALA A 124 10.18 7.38 -2.75
N THR A 125 9.26 6.77 -1.99
CA THR A 125 8.98 5.34 -2.01
C THR A 125 7.49 5.12 -2.26
N GLY A 126 7.11 4.27 -3.22
CA GLY A 126 5.71 3.91 -3.42
C GLY A 126 5.39 3.57 -4.87
N ARG A 127 4.19 3.96 -5.33
CA ARG A 127 3.66 3.54 -6.63
C ARG A 127 2.94 4.65 -7.37
N VAL A 128 2.96 4.51 -8.69
CA VAL A 128 2.18 5.31 -9.62
C VAL A 128 1.41 4.39 -10.56
N ARG A 129 0.13 4.65 -10.78
CA ARG A 129 -0.70 3.96 -11.77
C ARG A 129 -1.07 4.92 -12.90
N VAL A 130 -0.79 4.52 -14.13
CA VAL A 130 -1.11 5.29 -15.34
C VAL A 130 -1.65 4.35 -16.41
N ALA A 131 -2.84 4.64 -16.92
CA ALA A 131 -3.48 3.90 -18.01
C ALA A 131 -3.55 2.37 -17.76
N GLY A 132 -3.92 1.98 -16.53
CA GLY A 132 -4.05 0.57 -16.12
C GLY A 132 -2.72 -0.15 -15.87
N ARG A 133 -1.58 0.54 -15.97
CA ARG A 133 -0.25 0.01 -15.65
C ARG A 133 0.21 0.53 -14.30
N THR A 134 0.97 -0.30 -13.61
CA THR A 134 1.51 0.00 -12.29
C THR A 134 3.02 0.16 -12.36
N TYR A 135 3.53 1.19 -11.68
CA TYR A 135 4.93 1.55 -11.65
C TYR A 135 5.40 1.68 -10.21
N SER A 136 6.34 0.83 -9.82
CA SER A 136 7.05 0.90 -8.54
C SER A 136 8.08 2.03 -8.59
N VAL A 137 8.19 2.80 -7.52
CA VAL A 137 9.16 3.87 -7.32
C VAL A 137 9.93 3.56 -6.04
N GLN A 138 11.21 3.25 -6.19
CA GLN A 138 12.09 2.87 -5.08
C GLN A 138 13.39 3.67 -5.12
N PRO A 139 13.92 4.15 -3.98
CA PRO A 139 15.23 4.80 -3.97
C PRO A 139 16.35 3.83 -4.37
N ALA A 140 17.36 4.34 -5.09
CA ALA A 140 18.49 3.58 -5.62
C ALA A 140 19.87 4.18 -5.22
N GLY A 141 19.88 5.04 -4.21
CA GLY A 141 21.09 5.72 -3.69
C GLY A 141 21.17 7.19 -4.10
N GLY A 142 21.67 8.05 -3.21
CA GLY A 142 21.66 9.50 -3.41
C GLY A 142 20.26 10.02 -3.77
N ARG A 143 20.14 10.77 -4.88
CA ARG A 143 18.86 11.20 -5.47
C ARG A 143 18.30 10.26 -6.55
N LEU A 144 18.96 9.13 -6.82
CA LEU A 144 18.47 8.19 -7.82
C LEU A 144 17.35 7.33 -7.29
N HIS A 145 16.42 7.02 -8.19
CA HIS A 145 15.28 6.14 -7.97
C HIS A 145 15.18 5.16 -9.13
N ALA A 146 14.91 3.90 -8.80
CA ALA A 146 14.48 2.90 -9.74
C ALA A 146 12.97 3.04 -9.95
N ILE A 147 12.56 3.15 -11.22
CA ILE A 147 11.17 3.15 -11.65
C ILE A 147 10.95 1.88 -12.44
N SER A 148 10.12 0.98 -11.92
CA SER A 148 9.90 -0.36 -12.48
C SER A 148 8.44 -0.53 -12.88
N GLU A 149 8.18 -0.88 -14.14
CA GLU A 149 6.84 -1.28 -14.57
C GLU A 149 6.58 -2.70 -14.06
N THR A 150 5.54 -2.85 -13.24
CA THR A 150 5.19 -4.14 -12.65
C THR A 150 4.42 -5.00 -13.65
N SER A 151 4.66 -6.30 -13.64
CA SER A 151 3.92 -7.29 -14.41
C SER A 151 3.47 -8.41 -13.48
N ARG A 152 2.16 -8.64 -13.39
CA ARG A 152 1.59 -9.74 -12.60
C ARG A 152 2.06 -11.12 -13.08
N ALA A 153 2.22 -11.28 -14.40
CA ALA A 153 2.75 -12.49 -14.99
C ALA A 153 4.23 -12.78 -14.64
N LEU A 154 4.94 -11.81 -14.05
CA LEU A 154 6.33 -11.95 -13.59
C LEU A 154 6.44 -11.96 -12.06
N LEU A 155 5.31 -11.91 -11.34
CA LEU A 155 5.31 -12.09 -9.90
C LEU A 155 5.64 -13.55 -9.57
N PRO A 156 6.13 -13.82 -8.35
CA PRO A 156 6.12 -15.18 -7.81
C PRO A 156 4.72 -15.81 -7.93
N PRO A 157 4.64 -17.16 -7.97
CA PRO A 157 3.38 -17.86 -7.86
C PRO A 157 2.55 -17.39 -6.67
N HIS A 158 1.25 -17.69 -6.73
CA HIS A 158 0.34 -17.45 -5.62
C HIS A 158 0.71 -18.34 -4.42
N GLY A 159 0.68 -17.75 -3.23
CA GLY A 159 0.92 -18.47 -1.99
C GLY A 159 -0.25 -19.38 -1.63
N PRO A 160 -0.02 -20.46 -0.87
CA PRO A 160 -1.12 -21.19 -0.27
C PRO A 160 -1.88 -20.30 0.74
N ALA A 161 -3.14 -20.64 1.01
CA ALA A 161 -3.95 -20.00 2.03
C ALA A 161 -4.08 -20.94 3.26
N PRO A 162 -3.06 -21.00 4.14
CA PRO A 162 -3.04 -21.95 5.24
C PRO A 162 -4.16 -21.65 6.24
N GLU A 163 -4.93 -22.67 6.61
CA GLU A 163 -6.01 -22.55 7.58
C GLU A 163 -5.45 -22.46 9.00
N ALA A 164 -5.96 -21.50 9.78
CA ALA A 164 -5.71 -21.44 11.21
C ALA A 164 -6.20 -22.71 11.91
N ALA A 165 -5.57 -23.07 13.03
CA ALA A 165 -6.02 -24.22 13.81
C ALA A 165 -7.44 -23.97 14.33
N ALA A 166 -8.32 -24.96 14.13
CA ALA A 166 -9.70 -24.89 14.58
C ALA A 166 -9.77 -24.93 16.12
N SER A 167 -10.65 -24.13 16.70
CA SER A 167 -10.99 -24.29 18.11
C SER A 167 -11.90 -25.51 18.31
N ALA A 168 -11.92 -26.03 19.54
CA ALA A 168 -12.87 -27.07 19.93
C ALA A 168 -14.33 -26.59 19.87
N GLN A 169 -14.57 -25.28 19.92
CA GLN A 169 -15.89 -24.64 19.96
C GLN A 169 -15.88 -23.37 19.09
N PRO A 170 -15.93 -23.52 17.76
CA PRO A 170 -15.76 -22.40 16.83
C PRO A 170 -16.90 -21.40 16.96
N ARG A 171 -16.54 -20.12 16.92
CA ARG A 171 -17.50 -19.01 16.91
C ARG A 171 -17.45 -18.31 15.57
N PRO A 172 -18.58 -18.09 14.90
CA PRO A 172 -18.59 -17.28 13.68
C PRO A 172 -18.00 -15.89 13.93
N MET A 173 -17.12 -15.42 13.04
CA MET A 173 -16.66 -14.02 13.05
C MET A 173 -17.79 -13.02 12.79
N VAL A 174 -18.84 -13.43 12.10
CA VAL A 174 -20.03 -12.60 11.89
C VAL A 174 -21.01 -12.87 13.03
N GLY A 175 -21.26 -11.86 13.86
CA GLY A 175 -22.20 -11.90 14.98
C GLY A 175 -22.59 -10.50 15.45
N PRO A 176 -23.58 -10.37 16.36
CA PRO A 176 -24.01 -9.08 16.87
C PRO A 176 -22.93 -8.47 17.77
N VAL A 177 -22.03 -7.70 17.17
CA VAL A 177 -21.14 -6.80 17.91
C VAL A 177 -21.85 -5.45 18.01
N ALA A 178 -22.05 -4.96 19.23
CA ALA A 178 -22.61 -3.64 19.43
C ALA A 178 -21.70 -2.60 18.75
N PRO A 179 -22.22 -1.74 17.86
CA PRO A 179 -21.45 -0.62 17.33
C PRO A 179 -20.91 0.21 18.50
N GLN A 180 -19.63 0.59 18.45
CA GLN A 180 -19.16 1.64 19.36
C GLN A 180 -19.92 2.92 19.01
N ALA A 181 -20.69 3.45 19.97
CA ALA A 181 -21.56 4.60 19.74
C ALA A 181 -20.75 5.79 19.20
N GLY A 182 -21.14 6.28 18.01
CA GLY A 182 -20.55 7.46 17.37
C GLY A 182 -19.31 7.21 16.49
N GLN A 183 -18.93 5.96 16.21
CA GLN A 183 -17.85 5.63 15.27
C GLN A 183 -18.37 4.68 14.18
N ASP A 184 -18.34 5.09 12.92
CA ASP A 184 -18.75 4.23 11.79
C ASP A 184 -17.58 3.43 11.20
N VAL A 185 -16.35 3.95 11.35
CA VAL A 185 -15.10 3.38 10.83
C VAL A 185 -14.27 2.81 11.99
N ALA A 186 -13.93 1.53 11.92
CA ALA A 186 -13.08 0.89 12.93
C ALA A 186 -11.60 1.12 12.61
N THR A 187 -10.76 1.31 13.63
CA THR A 187 -9.31 1.38 13.47
C THR A 187 -8.70 0.06 13.89
N VAL A 188 -7.97 -0.61 12.99
CA VAL A 188 -7.24 -1.85 13.28
C VAL A 188 -5.76 -1.53 13.47
N ASP A 189 -5.21 -1.91 14.62
CA ASP A 189 -3.81 -1.62 14.95
C ASP A 189 -2.89 -2.71 14.38
N VAL A 190 -1.85 -2.30 13.66
CA VAL A 190 -0.89 -3.23 13.05
C VAL A 190 0.52 -2.98 13.57
N LEU A 191 1.23 -4.07 13.87
CA LEU A 191 2.66 -4.09 14.11
C LEU A 191 3.36 -4.67 12.89
N PHE A 192 4.31 -3.93 12.33
CA PHE A 192 5.17 -4.45 11.26
C PHE A 192 6.50 -4.95 11.82
N VAL A 193 6.89 -6.13 11.37
CA VAL A 193 8.23 -6.69 11.59
C VAL A 193 8.96 -6.68 10.27
N TYR A 194 10.29 -6.54 10.26
CA TYR A 194 11.09 -6.76 9.06
C TYR A 194 12.34 -7.57 9.37
N THR A 195 12.77 -8.40 8.42
CA THR A 195 13.97 -9.21 8.58
C THR A 195 15.25 -8.39 8.41
N ALA A 196 16.39 -8.96 8.81
CA ALA A 196 17.69 -8.34 8.56
C ALA A 196 17.98 -8.21 7.05
N LYS A 197 17.59 -9.21 6.26
CA LYS A 197 17.77 -9.21 4.81
C LYS A 197 16.91 -8.14 4.14
N ALA A 198 15.63 -8.03 4.52
CA ALA A 198 14.74 -6.97 4.06
C ALA A 198 15.30 -5.58 4.36
N LYS A 199 15.81 -5.36 5.58
CA LYS A 199 16.41 -4.08 5.98
C LYS A 199 17.67 -3.75 5.17
N ALA A 200 18.50 -4.75 4.85
CA ALA A 200 19.74 -4.54 4.11
C ALA A 200 19.49 -4.19 2.63
N ALA A 201 18.45 -4.77 2.03
CA ALA A 201 18.06 -4.51 0.66
C ALA A 201 17.25 -3.21 0.48
N ALA A 202 16.52 -2.80 1.52
CA ALA A 202 15.76 -1.55 1.51
C ALA A 202 16.64 -0.31 1.71
N GLN A 203 16.53 0.67 0.82
CA GLN A 203 17.11 2.00 1.07
C GLN A 203 16.39 2.75 2.22
N ASP A 204 15.10 2.47 2.42
CA ASP A 204 14.32 2.97 3.55
C ASP A 204 13.14 2.02 3.85
N ILE A 205 13.38 1.02 4.71
CA ILE A 205 12.35 0.04 5.10
C ILE A 205 11.15 0.71 5.79
N GLY A 206 11.37 1.84 6.48
CA GLY A 206 10.31 2.54 7.19
C GLY A 206 9.35 3.21 6.22
N ALA A 207 9.87 3.84 5.17
CA ALA A 207 9.05 4.45 4.11
C ALA A 207 8.23 3.41 3.34
N GLU A 208 8.78 2.20 3.14
CA GLU A 208 8.04 1.11 2.49
C GLU A 208 6.90 0.57 3.36
N ILE A 209 7.12 0.44 4.66
CA ILE A 209 6.07 0.04 5.61
C ILE A 209 4.97 1.12 5.69
N ASP A 210 5.36 2.40 5.79
CA ASP A 210 4.41 3.52 5.75
C ASP A 210 3.55 3.48 4.46
N TYR A 211 4.19 3.20 3.33
CA TYR A 211 3.54 3.06 2.04
C TYR A 211 2.57 1.87 2.00
N ALA A 212 2.98 0.70 2.52
CA ALA A 212 2.15 -0.50 2.59
C ALA A 212 0.84 -0.26 3.37
N VAL A 213 0.93 0.46 4.49
CA VAL A 213 -0.25 0.87 5.28
C VAL A 213 -1.11 1.86 4.49
N ALA A 214 -0.49 2.82 3.80
CA ALA A 214 -1.21 3.82 3.01
C ALA A 214 -2.03 3.18 1.87
N ILE A 215 -1.45 2.27 1.09
CA ILE A 215 -2.17 1.61 -0.02
C ILE A 215 -3.24 0.63 0.46
N THR A 216 -3.03 -0.02 1.61
CA THR A 216 -4.05 -0.88 2.23
C THR A 216 -5.27 -0.05 2.63
N ASN A 217 -5.05 1.12 3.24
CA ASN A 217 -6.12 2.05 3.57
C ASN A 217 -6.84 2.59 2.33
N GLU A 218 -6.12 2.83 1.23
CA GLU A 218 -6.77 3.21 -0.04
C GLU A 218 -7.59 2.07 -0.64
N ALA A 219 -7.19 0.81 -0.48
CA ALA A 219 -7.99 -0.33 -0.90
C ALA A 219 -9.29 -0.43 -0.09
N TYR A 220 -9.23 -0.21 1.23
CA TYR A 220 -10.42 -0.15 2.08
C TYR A 220 -11.35 1.00 1.66
N GLU A 221 -10.80 2.21 1.51
CA GLU A 221 -11.54 3.41 1.12
C GLU A 221 -12.21 3.24 -0.25
N ALA A 222 -11.46 2.79 -1.27
CA ALA A 222 -11.98 2.58 -2.62
C ALA A 222 -13.07 1.51 -2.69
N SER A 223 -13.07 0.55 -1.76
CA SER A 223 -14.04 -0.53 -1.71
C SER A 223 -15.29 -0.20 -0.88
N GLY A 224 -15.27 0.86 -0.06
CA GLY A 224 -16.32 1.13 0.93
C GLY A 224 -16.24 0.21 2.15
N VAL A 225 -15.03 -0.21 2.53
CA VAL A 225 -14.77 -0.91 3.79
C VAL A 225 -14.57 0.14 4.89
N ASN A 226 -15.38 0.06 5.94
CA ASN A 226 -15.38 0.96 7.09
C ASN A 226 -14.30 0.56 8.11
N MET A 227 -13.07 0.37 7.64
CA MET A 227 -11.89 0.12 8.47
C MET A 227 -10.72 0.96 8.03
N ARG A 228 -9.83 1.29 8.97
CA ARG A 228 -8.54 1.91 8.72
C ARG A 228 -7.45 1.18 9.48
N MET A 229 -6.40 0.76 8.79
CA MET A 229 -5.17 0.25 9.36
C MET A 229 -4.33 1.39 9.94
N ARG A 230 -3.89 1.23 11.19
CA ARG A 230 -3.00 2.15 11.88
C ARG A 230 -1.74 1.44 12.35
N LEU A 231 -0.59 1.91 11.87
CA LEU A 231 0.70 1.41 12.32
C LEU A 231 0.97 1.86 13.76
N VAL A 232 1.20 0.92 14.67
CA VAL A 232 1.50 1.22 16.08
C VAL A 232 2.95 0.96 16.45
N LYS A 233 3.65 0.07 15.72
CA LYS A 233 5.06 -0.23 15.95
C LYS A 233 5.70 -0.88 14.72
N THR A 234 6.97 -0.57 14.51
CA THR A 234 7.87 -1.32 13.64
C THR A 234 8.98 -1.97 14.47
N LEU A 235 9.41 -3.17 14.09
CA LEU A 235 10.47 -3.89 14.78
C LEU A 235 11.33 -4.70 13.78
N LYS A 236 12.64 -4.76 13.99
CA LYS A 236 13.49 -5.74 13.29
C LYS A 236 13.33 -7.11 13.94
N SER A 237 13.19 -8.18 13.16
CA SER A 237 13.23 -9.55 13.68
C SER A 237 14.51 -9.83 14.47
N GLY A 238 14.56 -10.95 15.21
CA GLY A 238 15.84 -11.51 15.65
C GLY A 238 16.77 -11.84 14.48
N ALA A 239 17.87 -12.56 14.76
CA ALA A 239 18.79 -13.08 13.75
C ALA A 239 18.15 -14.24 12.93
N TYR A 240 16.98 -13.96 12.35
CA TYR A 240 16.18 -14.87 11.55
C TYR A 240 16.72 -14.91 10.13
N ASP A 241 17.08 -16.10 9.67
CA ASP A 241 17.50 -16.34 8.29
C ASP A 241 16.28 -16.75 7.46
N GLU A 242 15.73 -15.79 6.73
CA GLU A 242 14.55 -16.01 5.90
C GLU A 242 14.82 -16.95 4.70
N ASP A 243 16.07 -17.17 4.29
CA ASP A 243 16.37 -18.07 3.17
C ASP A 243 16.41 -19.54 3.59
N ALA A 244 16.59 -19.79 4.89
CA ALA A 244 16.59 -21.14 5.48
C ALA A 244 15.18 -21.66 5.80
N ARG A 245 14.12 -20.88 5.48
CA ARG A 245 12.73 -21.16 5.84
C ARG A 245 11.82 -20.82 4.68
N ASP A 246 10.88 -21.71 4.37
CA ASP A 246 9.81 -21.37 3.44
C ASP A 246 8.80 -20.42 4.12
N TYR A 247 7.79 -19.98 3.37
CA TYR A 247 6.77 -19.08 3.87
C TYR A 247 5.93 -19.74 4.98
N THR A 248 5.52 -20.99 4.80
CA THR A 248 4.67 -21.66 5.80
C THR A 248 5.40 -21.81 7.13
N ASP A 249 6.66 -22.24 7.09
CA ASP A 249 7.53 -22.33 8.26
C ASP A 249 7.74 -20.97 8.92
N THR A 250 7.94 -19.92 8.13
CA THR A 250 8.11 -18.55 8.62
C THR A 250 6.85 -18.04 9.31
N LEU A 251 5.67 -18.31 8.75
CA LEU A 251 4.39 -17.95 9.35
C LEU A 251 4.16 -18.69 10.68
N TYR A 252 4.51 -19.98 10.77
CA TYR A 252 4.48 -20.73 12.03
C TYR A 252 5.45 -20.15 13.07
N ASP A 253 6.69 -19.81 12.69
CA ASP A 253 7.68 -19.20 13.58
C ASP A 253 7.21 -17.84 14.11
N LEU A 254 6.69 -17.00 13.20
CA LEU A 254 6.16 -15.67 13.52
C LEU A 254 5.01 -15.77 14.53
N THR A 255 4.09 -16.71 14.29
CA THR A 255 2.91 -16.95 15.13
C THR A 255 3.28 -17.56 16.49
N GLY A 256 4.35 -18.37 16.53
CA GLY A 256 4.88 -18.98 17.75
C GLY A 256 4.76 -20.50 17.81
N GLY A 257 4.22 -21.14 16.77
CA GLY A 257 4.07 -22.59 16.66
C GLY A 257 5.22 -23.29 15.93
N GLY A 258 6.15 -22.54 15.35
CA GLY A 258 7.27 -23.07 14.56
C GLY A 258 8.55 -23.34 15.36
N GLU A 259 9.45 -24.12 14.77
CA GLU A 259 10.74 -24.54 15.35
C GLU A 259 11.66 -23.37 15.69
N GLN A 260 11.56 -22.27 14.94
CA GLN A 260 12.39 -21.08 15.09
C GLN A 260 11.61 -19.89 15.69
N ALA A 261 10.50 -20.19 16.37
CA ALA A 261 9.64 -19.18 16.98
C ALA A 261 10.37 -18.19 17.90
N ALA A 262 11.45 -18.63 18.57
CA ALA A 262 12.21 -17.79 19.50
C ALA A 262 12.75 -16.49 18.85
N TYR A 263 13.04 -16.48 17.54
CA TYR A 263 13.47 -15.26 16.85
C TYR A 263 12.39 -14.17 16.76
N PHE A 264 11.13 -14.53 17.00
CA PHE A 264 9.97 -13.63 17.01
C PHE A 264 9.38 -13.43 18.42
N ASP A 265 10.06 -13.85 19.50
CA ASP A 265 9.60 -13.59 20.86
C ASP A 265 9.45 -12.10 21.16
N LYS A 266 10.42 -11.28 20.71
CA LYS A 266 10.35 -9.81 20.84
C LYS A 266 9.14 -9.25 20.08
N THR A 267 8.80 -9.83 18.92
CA THR A 267 7.61 -9.45 18.14
C THR A 267 6.33 -9.67 18.92
N ARG A 268 6.11 -10.87 19.45
CA ARG A 268 4.87 -11.19 20.20
C ARG A 268 4.76 -10.35 21.48
N LYS A 269 5.86 -10.16 22.21
CA LYS A 269 5.91 -9.24 23.36
C LYS A 269 5.59 -7.80 22.97
N ALA A 270 6.07 -7.33 21.82
CA ALA A 270 5.75 -5.99 21.32
C ALA A 270 4.28 -5.87 20.90
N ARG A 271 3.70 -6.91 20.30
CA ARG A 271 2.25 -7.00 20.00
C ARG A 271 1.44 -6.85 21.29
N ASP A 272 1.79 -7.60 22.33
CA ASP A 272 1.11 -7.52 23.64
C ASP A 272 1.25 -6.15 24.29
N LYS A 273 2.43 -5.51 24.18
CA LYS A 273 2.70 -4.19 24.76
C LYS A 273 1.93 -3.07 24.06
N THR A 274 1.79 -3.15 22.74
CA THR A 274 1.16 -2.12 21.91
C THR A 274 -0.33 -2.33 21.73
N GLY A 275 -0.82 -3.56 21.92
CA GLY A 275 -2.21 -3.91 21.63
C GLY A 275 -2.47 -4.03 20.13
N ALA A 276 -1.46 -4.36 19.31
CA ALA A 276 -1.66 -4.53 17.88
C ALA A 276 -2.57 -5.73 17.57
N ASP A 277 -3.64 -5.48 16.83
CA ASP A 277 -4.59 -6.48 16.36
C ASP A 277 -3.95 -7.45 15.37
N PHE A 278 -3.10 -6.93 14.47
CA PHE A 278 -2.44 -7.70 13.42
C PHE A 278 -0.92 -7.55 13.46
N VAL A 279 -0.21 -8.59 13.01
CA VAL A 279 1.24 -8.54 12.79
C VAL A 279 1.54 -8.91 11.34
N VAL A 280 2.35 -8.08 10.68
CA VAL A 280 2.82 -8.33 9.31
C VAL A 280 4.34 -8.38 9.31
N LEU A 281 4.94 -9.49 8.87
CA LEU A 281 6.36 -9.60 8.62
C LEU A 281 6.68 -9.19 7.17
N LEU A 282 7.65 -8.29 7.01
CA LEU A 282 8.19 -7.90 5.71
C LEU A 282 9.56 -8.57 5.49
N ARG A 283 9.64 -9.44 4.48
CA ARG A 283 10.86 -10.17 4.06
C ARG A 283 11.39 -9.65 2.73
N GLU A 284 12.65 -9.95 2.37
CA GLU A 284 13.23 -9.44 1.11
C GLU A 284 12.58 -10.08 -0.12
N GLY A 285 12.34 -11.38 -0.06
CA GLY A 285 11.78 -12.11 -1.19
C GLY A 285 11.58 -13.58 -0.88
N GLY A 286 11.10 -14.34 -1.86
CA GLY A 286 11.09 -15.80 -1.85
C GLY A 286 10.09 -16.38 -2.83
N GLY A 287 9.55 -17.56 -2.50
CA GLY A 287 8.68 -18.34 -3.39
C GLY A 287 7.31 -17.71 -3.69
N TYR A 288 6.84 -16.77 -2.86
CA TYR A 288 5.53 -16.12 -2.99
C TYR A 288 5.64 -14.61 -2.76
N CYS A 289 4.57 -13.87 -3.06
CA CYS A 289 4.47 -12.48 -2.61
C CYS A 289 4.05 -12.35 -1.14
N GLY A 290 3.35 -13.34 -0.59
CA GLY A 290 2.89 -13.33 0.79
C GLY A 290 2.13 -14.61 1.12
N ILE A 291 1.96 -14.85 2.42
CA ILE A 291 0.93 -15.73 2.97
C ILE A 291 0.40 -15.14 4.28
N GLY A 292 -0.85 -15.44 4.61
CA GLY A 292 -1.46 -15.16 5.90
C GLY A 292 -2.36 -16.31 6.32
N TRP A 293 -2.57 -16.44 7.64
CA TRP A 293 -3.54 -17.42 8.13
C TRP A 293 -4.93 -17.07 7.63
N VAL A 294 -5.64 -18.03 7.05
CA VAL A 294 -7.09 -17.92 6.85
C VAL A 294 -7.76 -18.23 8.19
N ASN A 295 -8.46 -17.25 8.76
CA ASN A 295 -9.21 -17.47 9.99
C ASN A 295 -10.58 -16.79 9.98
N ALA A 296 -11.63 -17.61 10.05
CA ALA A 296 -13.02 -17.15 10.17
C ALA A 296 -13.66 -17.56 11.52
N ASP A 297 -12.84 -18.00 12.49
CA ASP A 297 -13.23 -18.36 13.85
C ASP A 297 -12.86 -17.24 14.84
N ALA A 298 -13.87 -16.56 15.37
CA ALA A 298 -13.69 -15.47 16.32
C ALA A 298 -12.98 -15.91 17.61
N SER A 299 -13.02 -17.21 17.94
CA SER A 299 -12.39 -17.72 19.17
C SER A 299 -10.87 -17.84 19.08
N THR A 300 -10.30 -17.93 17.87
CA THR A 300 -8.85 -18.01 17.63
C THR A 300 -8.32 -16.86 16.78
N ALA A 301 -9.18 -15.91 16.38
CA ALA A 301 -8.82 -14.79 15.52
C ALA A 301 -7.58 -14.01 16.03
N ALA A 302 -7.51 -13.75 17.34
CA ALA A 302 -6.37 -13.05 17.93
C ALA A 302 -5.06 -13.88 17.88
N ASP A 303 -5.14 -15.20 17.91
CA ASP A 303 -3.99 -16.11 17.94
C ASP A 303 -3.38 -16.28 16.55
N PHE A 304 -4.18 -16.14 15.49
CA PHE A 304 -3.75 -16.33 14.10
C PHE A 304 -3.77 -15.05 13.25
N ALA A 305 -3.89 -13.87 13.85
CA ALA A 305 -3.80 -12.58 13.13
C ALA A 305 -2.35 -12.19 12.75
N PHE A 306 -1.71 -13.05 11.95
CA PHE A 306 -0.35 -12.93 11.45
C PHE A 306 -0.29 -13.17 9.94
N ALA A 307 0.54 -12.39 9.26
CA ALA A 307 0.84 -12.52 7.85
C ALA A 307 2.33 -12.23 7.59
N GLU A 308 2.85 -12.74 6.47
CA GLU A 308 4.16 -12.35 5.94
C GLU A 308 4.05 -11.95 4.47
N VAL A 309 4.85 -10.97 4.07
CA VAL A 309 4.81 -10.36 2.74
C VAL A 309 6.23 -10.08 2.26
N SER A 310 6.52 -10.42 1.00
CA SER A 310 7.70 -9.96 0.27
C SER A 310 7.63 -8.46 0.05
N ARG A 311 8.78 -7.79 0.18
CA ARG A 311 8.87 -6.37 -0.09
C ARG A 311 8.96 -6.02 -1.57
N GLY A 312 9.10 -4.73 -1.86
CA GLY A 312 9.19 -4.18 -3.20
C GLY A 312 7.88 -4.32 -3.97
N ILE A 313 7.95 -4.90 -5.17
CA ILE A 313 6.82 -4.98 -6.10
C ILE A 313 5.65 -5.76 -5.51
N CYS A 314 5.89 -6.73 -4.63
CA CYS A 314 4.82 -7.46 -3.95
C CYS A 314 3.96 -6.54 -3.06
N VAL A 315 4.54 -5.50 -2.44
CA VAL A 315 3.76 -4.45 -1.75
C VAL A 315 2.99 -3.62 -2.77
N ASP A 316 3.61 -3.27 -3.90
CA ASP A 316 2.99 -2.46 -4.96
C ASP A 316 1.79 -3.13 -5.65
N VAL A 317 1.55 -4.41 -5.44
CA VAL A 317 0.39 -5.13 -5.97
C VAL A 317 -0.66 -5.46 -4.92
N ASP A 318 -0.63 -4.73 -3.80
CA ASP A 318 -1.61 -4.74 -2.70
C ASP A 318 -1.62 -6.04 -1.86
N THR A 319 -0.50 -6.78 -1.84
CA THR A 319 -0.38 -8.05 -1.09
C THR A 319 -0.63 -7.90 0.41
N VAL A 320 -0.23 -6.79 1.05
CA VAL A 320 -0.51 -6.59 2.49
C VAL A 320 -2.01 -6.61 2.78
N ALA A 321 -2.82 -5.96 1.96
CA ALA A 321 -4.27 -5.97 2.11
C ALA A 321 -4.86 -7.37 1.86
N HIS A 322 -4.22 -8.17 1.00
CA HIS A 322 -4.61 -9.53 0.67
C HIS A 322 -4.38 -10.46 1.87
N GLU A 323 -3.15 -10.51 2.37
CA GLU A 323 -2.80 -11.41 3.47
C GLU A 323 -3.49 -11.03 4.78
N VAL A 324 -3.61 -9.73 5.07
CA VAL A 324 -4.40 -9.27 6.23
C VAL A 324 -5.88 -9.61 6.03
N GLY A 325 -6.39 -9.56 4.79
CA GLY A 325 -7.72 -10.04 4.44
C GLY A 325 -7.95 -11.51 4.81
N HIS A 326 -6.97 -12.39 4.59
CA HIS A 326 -7.03 -13.79 5.02
C HIS A 326 -7.16 -13.94 6.54
N THR A 327 -6.38 -13.17 7.31
CA THR A 327 -6.46 -13.21 8.79
C THR A 327 -7.80 -12.71 9.34
N MET A 328 -8.55 -11.98 8.50
CA MET A 328 -9.92 -11.54 8.77
C MET A 328 -10.96 -12.52 8.22
N GLY A 329 -10.56 -13.63 7.62
CA GLY A 329 -11.44 -14.69 7.12
C GLY A 329 -11.86 -14.53 5.67
N LEU A 330 -11.30 -13.59 4.90
CA LEU A 330 -11.47 -13.61 3.46
C LEU A 330 -10.75 -14.79 2.83
N ARG A 331 -11.29 -15.28 1.73
CA ARG A 331 -10.76 -16.37 0.92
C ARG A 331 -10.50 -15.88 -0.48
N HIS A 332 -9.73 -16.67 -1.23
CA HIS A 332 -9.56 -16.40 -2.65
C HIS A 332 -10.90 -16.39 -3.40
N ASP A 333 -10.89 -16.06 -4.68
CA ASP A 333 -12.09 -16.22 -5.48
C ASP A 333 -12.52 -17.69 -5.55
N ARG A 334 -13.83 -17.89 -5.69
CA ARG A 334 -14.42 -19.24 -5.61
C ARG A 334 -13.87 -20.22 -6.66
N TYR A 335 -13.32 -19.73 -7.78
CA TYR A 335 -12.74 -20.60 -8.80
C TYR A 335 -11.50 -21.29 -8.25
N VAL A 336 -10.61 -20.51 -7.62
CA VAL A 336 -9.38 -21.00 -7.00
C VAL A 336 -9.69 -21.77 -5.72
N THR A 337 -10.50 -21.21 -4.82
CA THR A 337 -10.72 -21.83 -3.50
C THR A 337 -11.41 -23.19 -3.58
N LYS A 338 -12.16 -23.46 -4.65
CA LYS A 338 -12.75 -24.79 -4.88
C LYS A 338 -11.66 -25.86 -5.01
N ASP A 339 -10.59 -25.55 -5.73
CA ASP A 339 -9.47 -26.47 -5.94
C ASP A 339 -8.62 -26.59 -4.68
N GLU A 340 -8.35 -25.46 -3.99
CA GLU A 340 -7.61 -25.44 -2.72
C GLU A 340 -8.29 -26.24 -1.61
N ASN A 341 -9.61 -26.16 -1.51
CA ASN A 341 -10.40 -26.89 -0.51
C ASN A 341 -10.75 -28.32 -0.93
N GLY A 342 -10.33 -28.75 -2.13
CA GLY A 342 -10.58 -30.10 -2.65
C GLY A 342 -12.07 -30.45 -2.82
N GLY A 343 -12.95 -29.45 -3.04
CA GLY A 343 -14.38 -29.72 -3.08
C GLY A 343 -15.30 -28.51 -3.23
N GLU A 344 -16.60 -28.81 -3.35
CA GLU A 344 -17.65 -27.79 -3.49
C GLU A 344 -17.73 -26.86 -2.28
N LEU A 345 -17.81 -25.56 -2.56
CA LEU A 345 -17.90 -24.52 -1.54
C LEU A 345 -19.36 -24.19 -1.22
N PRO A 346 -19.75 -24.00 0.05
CA PRO A 346 -21.12 -23.68 0.39
C PRO A 346 -21.62 -22.42 -0.33
N SER A 347 -22.73 -22.54 -1.06
CA SER A 347 -23.22 -21.51 -1.99
C SER A 347 -23.59 -20.19 -1.30
N TRP A 348 -23.89 -20.25 0.00
CA TRP A 348 -24.29 -19.11 0.83
C TRP A 348 -23.12 -18.30 1.40
N GLN A 349 -21.94 -18.91 1.56
CA GLN A 349 -20.75 -18.21 2.09
C GLN A 349 -20.30 -17.14 1.08
N TYR A 350 -19.95 -15.96 1.55
CA TYR A 350 -19.71 -14.78 0.70
C TYR A 350 -18.36 -14.08 0.95
N ASN A 351 -17.54 -14.58 1.86
CA ASN A 351 -16.21 -14.09 2.20
C ASN A 351 -15.14 -14.45 1.14
N PHE A 352 -15.47 -14.34 -0.15
CA PHE A 352 -14.60 -14.75 -1.26
C PHE A 352 -14.25 -13.57 -2.16
N GLY A 353 -13.10 -13.68 -2.82
CA GLY A 353 -12.77 -12.86 -3.98
C GLY A 353 -13.76 -13.02 -5.13
N TYR A 354 -13.67 -12.14 -6.12
CA TYR A 354 -14.54 -12.16 -7.29
C TYR A 354 -13.83 -11.85 -8.60
N VAL A 355 -13.90 -12.83 -9.52
CA VAL A 355 -13.51 -12.67 -10.91
C VAL A 355 -14.74 -12.50 -11.81
N SER A 356 -14.79 -11.37 -12.52
CA SER A 356 -15.83 -11.03 -13.49
C SER A 356 -15.29 -11.09 -14.93
N LEU A 357 -15.56 -12.20 -15.61
CA LEU A 357 -15.23 -12.36 -17.04
C LEU A 357 -15.94 -11.31 -17.92
N LYS A 358 -17.14 -10.88 -17.52
CA LYS A 358 -17.90 -9.84 -18.23
C LYS A 358 -17.29 -8.44 -18.08
N ALA A 359 -16.74 -8.14 -16.91
CA ALA A 359 -16.05 -6.87 -16.67
C ALA A 359 -14.59 -6.93 -17.14
N ARG A 360 -14.05 -8.12 -17.41
CA ARG A 360 -12.61 -8.38 -17.59
C ARG A 360 -11.81 -7.84 -16.41
N ALA A 361 -12.24 -8.16 -15.21
CA ALA A 361 -11.64 -7.67 -13.98
C ALA A 361 -11.70 -8.70 -12.85
N MET A 362 -10.72 -8.63 -11.95
CA MET A 362 -10.60 -9.46 -10.77
C MET A 362 -10.28 -8.59 -9.54
N ASP A 363 -10.75 -9.00 -8.38
CA ASP A 363 -10.65 -8.23 -7.14
C ASP A 363 -9.34 -8.53 -6.39
N LEU A 364 -9.17 -7.89 -5.23
CA LEU A 364 -7.96 -7.99 -4.41
C LEU A 364 -7.68 -9.43 -3.95
N MET A 365 -8.72 -10.23 -3.72
CA MET A 365 -8.62 -11.62 -3.26
C MET A 365 -8.70 -12.64 -4.41
N SER A 366 -8.52 -12.22 -5.66
CA SER A 366 -8.69 -13.12 -6.82
C SER A 366 -7.38 -13.41 -7.53
N TYR A 367 -7.35 -14.56 -8.21
CA TYR A 367 -6.28 -14.89 -9.14
C TYR A 367 -6.74 -14.96 -10.60
N GLU A 368 -5.76 -15.05 -11.50
CA GLU A 368 -5.94 -14.91 -12.93
C GLU A 368 -6.49 -16.20 -13.59
N ASN A 369 -6.50 -17.31 -12.84
CA ASN A 369 -6.83 -18.67 -13.30
C ASN A 369 -8.12 -18.72 -14.09
N LYS A 370 -9.23 -18.20 -13.54
CA LYS A 370 -10.52 -18.21 -14.23
C LYS A 370 -10.51 -17.42 -15.54
N CYS A 371 -9.70 -16.36 -15.61
CA CYS A 371 -9.56 -15.55 -16.82
C CYS A 371 -8.69 -16.27 -17.85
N TRP A 372 -7.60 -16.90 -17.44
CA TRP A 372 -6.76 -17.73 -18.30
C TRP A 372 -7.53 -18.89 -18.92
N ASP A 373 -8.29 -19.62 -18.12
CA ASP A 373 -9.10 -20.76 -18.61
C ASP A 373 -10.23 -20.30 -19.55
N ALA A 374 -10.70 -19.07 -19.39
CA ALA A 374 -11.64 -18.44 -20.31
C ALA A 374 -10.97 -17.77 -21.53
N GLY A 375 -9.64 -17.83 -21.66
CA GLY A 375 -8.89 -17.23 -22.77
C GLY A 375 -8.91 -15.70 -22.79
N VAL A 376 -9.08 -15.04 -21.64
CA VAL A 376 -9.17 -13.58 -21.54
C VAL A 376 -8.17 -13.03 -20.52
N ALA A 377 -7.63 -11.85 -20.79
CA ALA A 377 -6.98 -11.04 -19.77
C ALA A 377 -8.02 -10.33 -18.89
N CYS A 378 -7.80 -10.34 -17.58
CA CYS A 378 -8.56 -9.58 -16.59
C CYS A 378 -7.65 -8.56 -15.91
N GLU A 379 -8.15 -7.34 -15.74
CA GLU A 379 -7.46 -6.30 -15.01
C GLU A 379 -7.66 -6.49 -13.50
N PHE A 380 -6.57 -6.50 -12.75
CA PHE A 380 -6.65 -6.41 -11.29
C PHE A 380 -7.20 -5.06 -10.88
N LYS A 381 -8.20 -5.07 -9.98
CA LYS A 381 -8.71 -3.87 -9.34
C LYS A 381 -8.34 -3.92 -7.87
N ARG A 382 -7.77 -2.82 -7.37
CA ARG A 382 -7.58 -2.58 -5.93
C ARG A 382 -8.93 -2.31 -5.27
N LEU A 383 -9.77 -3.33 -5.25
CA LEU A 383 -11.12 -3.36 -4.72
C LEU A 383 -11.36 -4.73 -4.11
N PHE A 384 -12.06 -4.79 -2.99
CA PHE A 384 -12.67 -6.02 -2.50
C PHE A 384 -14.01 -6.26 -3.22
N SER A 385 -14.41 -7.53 -3.36
CA SER A 385 -15.67 -7.91 -4.00
C SER A 385 -16.89 -7.29 -3.29
N SER A 386 -17.82 -6.75 -4.07
CA SER A 386 -19.15 -6.37 -3.60
C SER A 386 -20.16 -6.22 -4.74
N PRO A 387 -21.39 -6.75 -4.62
CA PRO A 387 -22.45 -6.53 -5.60
C PRO A 387 -22.92 -5.06 -5.68
N LYS A 388 -22.51 -4.21 -4.74
CA LYS A 388 -22.78 -2.77 -4.71
C LYS A 388 -21.79 -1.97 -5.57
N LEU A 389 -20.59 -2.50 -5.80
CA LEU A 389 -19.57 -1.89 -6.65
C LEU A 389 -19.80 -2.25 -8.12
N LYS A 390 -19.30 -1.40 -9.01
CA LYS A 390 -19.29 -1.65 -10.45
C LYS A 390 -17.90 -1.46 -11.03
N VAL A 391 -17.50 -2.39 -11.89
CA VAL A 391 -16.30 -2.30 -12.73
C VAL A 391 -16.74 -2.47 -14.18
N ASN A 392 -16.33 -1.55 -15.05
CA ASN A 392 -16.72 -1.54 -16.47
C ASN A 392 -18.24 -1.66 -16.67
N GLY A 393 -19.01 -0.97 -15.80
CA GLY A 393 -20.47 -0.96 -15.80
C GLY A 393 -21.14 -2.26 -15.31
N LYS A 394 -20.39 -3.28 -14.88
CA LYS A 394 -20.92 -4.55 -14.38
C LYS A 394 -20.75 -4.63 -12.86
N LYS A 395 -21.69 -5.30 -12.17
CA LYS A 395 -21.56 -5.58 -10.73
C LYS A 395 -20.25 -6.33 -10.45
N PHE A 396 -19.60 -5.99 -9.35
CA PHE A 396 -18.30 -6.53 -8.99
C PHE A 396 -18.36 -7.39 -7.73
N GLY A 397 -19.31 -8.32 -7.72
CA GLY A 397 -19.55 -9.26 -6.64
C GLY A 397 -20.93 -9.89 -6.78
N VAL A 398 -21.22 -10.86 -5.89
CA VAL A 398 -22.49 -11.57 -5.82
C VAL A 398 -23.00 -11.50 -4.39
N ALA A 399 -24.23 -11.05 -4.21
CA ALA A 399 -24.81 -10.85 -2.88
C ALA A 399 -24.90 -12.16 -2.08
N GLU A 400 -24.78 -12.03 -0.75
CA GLU A 400 -25.07 -13.12 0.21
C GLU A 400 -26.41 -13.80 -0.12
N GLY A 401 -26.44 -15.13 0.05
CA GLY A 401 -27.64 -15.94 -0.16
C GLY A 401 -27.97 -16.21 -1.62
N LYS A 402 -27.13 -15.75 -2.57
CA LYS A 402 -27.21 -16.12 -3.98
C LYS A 402 -26.14 -17.16 -4.32
N PRO A 403 -26.40 -18.08 -5.28
CA PRO A 403 -25.38 -19.01 -5.75
C PRO A 403 -24.12 -18.29 -6.21
N GLY A 404 -22.97 -18.73 -5.68
CA GLY A 404 -21.67 -18.12 -5.98
C GLY A 404 -21.44 -16.78 -5.28
N ALA A 405 -21.99 -16.58 -4.07
CA ALA A 405 -21.83 -15.35 -3.31
C ALA A 405 -20.35 -14.97 -3.12
N ALA A 406 -20.08 -13.67 -3.25
CA ALA A 406 -18.77 -13.02 -3.14
C ALA A 406 -19.01 -11.53 -2.84
N ASP A 407 -18.93 -11.18 -1.55
CA ASP A 407 -19.16 -9.84 -0.99
C ASP A 407 -18.18 -9.61 0.18
N GLY A 408 -16.88 -9.58 -0.15
CA GLY A 408 -15.81 -9.35 0.82
C GLY A 408 -15.94 -8.01 1.54
N VAL A 409 -16.48 -6.97 0.88
CA VAL A 409 -16.76 -5.67 1.53
C VAL A 409 -17.78 -5.82 2.64
N ARG A 410 -18.85 -6.60 2.42
CA ARG A 410 -19.83 -6.87 3.48
C ARG A 410 -19.19 -7.63 4.63
N TRP A 411 -18.43 -8.69 4.33
CA TRP A 411 -17.74 -9.49 5.35
C TRP A 411 -16.85 -8.62 6.24
N LEU A 412 -15.93 -7.87 5.64
CA LEU A 412 -15.01 -6.98 6.35
C LEU A 412 -15.75 -5.93 7.20
N ASN A 413 -16.86 -5.38 6.68
CA ASN A 413 -17.67 -4.44 7.44
C ASN A 413 -18.37 -5.08 8.63
N GLU A 414 -18.90 -6.29 8.52
CA GLU A 414 -19.60 -6.96 9.63
C GLU A 414 -18.65 -7.33 10.77
N ILE A 415 -17.41 -7.71 10.45
CA ILE A 415 -16.42 -8.15 11.45
C ILE A 415 -15.56 -7.00 12.00
N ARG A 416 -15.69 -5.78 11.47
CA ARG A 416 -14.74 -4.68 11.71
C ARG A 416 -14.42 -4.40 13.18
N TRP A 417 -15.40 -4.59 14.07
CA TRP A 417 -15.24 -4.39 15.50
C TRP A 417 -14.56 -5.55 16.21
N ILE A 418 -14.66 -6.77 15.67
CA ILE A 418 -13.86 -7.92 16.12
C ILE A 418 -12.41 -7.72 15.66
N ALA A 419 -12.21 -7.33 14.40
CA ALA A 419 -10.88 -7.07 13.85
C ALA A 419 -10.13 -5.95 14.59
N ALA A 420 -10.82 -4.88 14.99
CA ALA A 420 -10.26 -3.76 15.77
C ALA A 420 -10.19 -4.03 17.29
N GLY A 421 -10.61 -5.23 17.72
CA GLY A 421 -10.70 -5.63 19.12
C GLY A 421 -10.04 -6.97 19.39
N LEU A 422 -9.16 -7.44 18.50
CA LEU A 422 -8.41 -8.68 18.71
C LEU A 422 -7.45 -8.54 19.89
N ARG A 423 -6.94 -7.33 20.11
CA ARG A 423 -6.22 -6.95 21.32
C ARG A 423 -6.79 -5.63 21.85
N PRO A 424 -6.84 -5.41 23.18
CA PRO A 424 -7.19 -4.10 23.71
C PRO A 424 -6.17 -3.05 23.23
N ALA A 425 -6.63 -1.99 22.59
CA ALA A 425 -5.76 -0.91 22.13
C ALA A 425 -5.02 -0.26 23.32
N LYS A 426 -3.69 -0.14 23.22
CA LYS A 426 -2.83 0.45 24.27
C LYS A 426 -2.13 1.73 23.83
N VAL A 427 -2.30 2.14 22.57
CA VAL A 427 -1.77 3.38 22.03
C VAL A 427 -2.90 4.39 21.86
N ALA A 428 -2.68 5.62 22.32
CA ALA A 428 -3.67 6.68 22.19
C ALA A 428 -3.94 6.99 20.72
N ALA A 429 -5.19 7.34 20.40
CA ALA A 429 -5.51 7.90 19.09
C ALA A 429 -4.73 9.20 18.88
N THR A 430 -3.84 9.22 17.90
CA THR A 430 -3.18 10.44 17.46
C THR A 430 -4.22 11.36 16.84
N THR A 431 -4.68 12.34 17.61
CA THR A 431 -5.39 13.49 17.07
C THR A 431 -4.40 14.27 16.21
N GLY A 432 -4.82 14.64 14.99
CA GLY A 432 -3.96 15.31 14.04
C GLY A 432 -3.33 16.59 14.62
N VAL A 433 -2.09 16.83 14.17
CA VAL A 433 -1.23 18.01 14.42
C VAL A 433 -0.43 17.98 15.73
N ALA A 434 0.79 17.43 15.67
CA ALA A 434 2.03 18.21 15.67
C ALA A 434 3.22 17.24 15.69
N ALA A 435 4.22 17.50 14.84
CA ALA A 435 5.48 16.79 14.85
C ALA A 435 6.19 16.98 16.20
N SER A 436 6.49 15.89 16.88
CA SER A 436 7.66 15.80 17.75
C SER A 436 8.21 14.39 17.66
N ALA A 437 9.38 14.30 17.03
CA ALA A 437 10.17 13.09 16.90
C ALA A 437 10.58 12.56 18.28
N GLN A 438 10.43 11.24 18.45
CA GLN A 438 11.31 10.42 19.29
C GLN A 438 11.13 8.96 18.85
N ALA A 439 11.78 8.61 17.74
CA ALA A 439 12.17 7.23 17.50
C ALA A 439 13.44 7.00 18.32
N SER A 440 13.30 6.41 19.52
CA SER A 440 14.43 5.80 20.20
C SER A 440 14.69 4.45 19.55
N GLU A 441 15.78 4.38 18.80
CA GLU A 441 16.46 3.13 18.50
C GLU A 441 17.10 2.65 19.80
N ASP A 442 16.59 1.58 20.38
CA ASP A 442 17.28 0.79 21.41
C ASP A 442 17.55 -0.60 20.82
N GLU A 443 18.78 -1.08 21.07
CA GLU A 443 19.41 -2.35 20.68
C GLU A 443 18.56 -3.64 20.79
#